data_AF-A0AAN7V530-F1
#
_entry.id   AF-A0AAN7V530-F1
#
_cell.length_a   1.000
_cell.length_b   1.000
_cell.length_c   1.000
_cell.angle_alpha   90.00
_cell.angle_beta   90.00
_cell.angle_gamma   90.00
#
_symmetry.space_group_name_H-M   'P 1'
#
loop_
_entity.id
_entity.type
_entity.pdbx_description
1 polymer ?
#
loop_
_entity_poly.entity_id
_entity_poly.type
_entity_poly.pdbx_seq_one_letter_code
_entity_poly.pdbx_strand_id
1 'polypeptide(L)'
;MEAEKTADFSADPDPIIASYKVYANPALATGRKLLIMQHPNQQGPINYPYAQISGMRIKNRSGMIEVDVPISHALADYDRDKGQRWGGALAKSLAAKNGGTHGLAGGFGVGVSTMRPSKRRDEFERDIDMMDWSEAVRQDKVLRTKTLGGQLPPESETECQWMVGVFKGR
;
A
#
# COMPACT_ATOMS: atom_id res chain seq x y z
N MET A 1 -45.22 -6.17 -45.87
CA MET A 1 -43.88 -6.29 -46.48
C MET A 1 -43.10 -5.09 -45.99
N GLU A 2 -42.41 -5.23 -44.85
CA GLU A 2 -41.54 -4.18 -44.35
C GLU A 2 -40.19 -4.32 -45.04
N ALA A 3 -39.80 -3.28 -45.78
CA ALA A 3 -38.52 -3.25 -46.47
C ALA A 3 -37.40 -3.09 -45.45
N GLU A 4 -36.61 -4.16 -45.30
CA GLU A 4 -35.35 -4.15 -44.57
C GLU A 4 -34.40 -3.14 -45.23
N LYS A 5 -34.21 -2.01 -44.57
CA LYS A 5 -33.33 -0.93 -45.02
C LYS A 5 -31.88 -1.37 -44.83
N THR A 6 -31.31 -2.01 -45.86
CA THR A 6 -29.88 -2.27 -45.95
C THR A 6 -29.17 -0.94 -46.21
N ALA A 7 -28.62 -0.35 -45.15
CA ALA A 7 -27.80 0.85 -45.25
C ALA A 7 -26.42 0.50 -45.83
N ASP A 8 -26.01 1.23 -46.86
CA ASP A 8 -24.68 1.14 -47.46
C ASP A 8 -23.65 1.77 -46.50
N PHE A 9 -22.91 0.93 -45.78
CA PHE A 9 -21.94 1.32 -44.75
C PHE A 9 -20.70 2.07 -45.30
N SER A 10 -20.55 2.19 -46.62
CA SER A 10 -19.35 2.76 -47.26
C SER A 10 -19.32 4.30 -47.26
N ALA A 11 -20.42 4.96 -46.91
CA ALA A 11 -20.56 6.42 -46.89
C ALA A 11 -20.85 7.00 -45.48
N ASP A 12 -20.66 6.21 -44.42
CA ASP A 12 -20.90 6.69 -43.05
C ASP A 12 -19.74 7.61 -42.61
N PRO A 13 -19.99 8.88 -42.24
CA PRO A 13 -18.96 9.78 -41.73
C PRO A 13 -18.33 9.29 -40.41
N ASP A 14 -18.94 8.34 -39.71
CA ASP A 14 -18.41 7.74 -38.48
C ASP A 14 -18.45 6.21 -38.52
N PRO A 15 -17.50 5.56 -39.23
CA PRO A 15 -17.52 4.11 -39.39
C PRO A 15 -17.14 3.39 -38.10
N ILE A 16 -17.90 2.36 -37.73
CA ILE A 16 -17.58 1.47 -36.62
C ILE A 16 -16.31 0.68 -36.97
N ILE A 17 -15.17 1.06 -36.39
CA ILE A 17 -13.88 0.38 -36.61
C ILE A 17 -13.69 -0.86 -35.74
N ALA A 18 -14.44 -0.99 -34.64
CA ALA A 18 -14.35 -2.13 -33.74
C ALA A 18 -15.62 -2.30 -32.90
N SER A 19 -15.95 -3.55 -32.57
CA SER A 19 -17.02 -3.88 -31.62
C SER A 19 -16.50 -4.84 -30.56
N TYR A 20 -16.74 -4.50 -29.30
CA TYR A 20 -16.28 -5.27 -28.15
C TYR A 20 -17.46 -5.82 -27.37
N LYS A 21 -17.36 -7.07 -26.93
CA LYS A 21 -18.32 -7.65 -25.98
C LYS A 21 -17.93 -7.20 -24.58
N VAL A 22 -18.86 -6.57 -23.88
CA VAL A 22 -18.69 -6.16 -22.48
C VAL A 22 -19.28 -7.24 -21.60
N TYR A 23 -18.48 -7.74 -20.66
CA TYR A 23 -18.89 -8.74 -19.68
C TYR A 23 -18.83 -8.12 -18.29
N ALA A 24 -19.93 -8.21 -17.54
CA ALA A 24 -19.98 -7.81 -16.15
C ALA A 24 -19.77 -9.04 -15.25
N ASN A 25 -18.90 -8.91 -14.26
CA ASN A 25 -18.74 -9.93 -13.24
C ASN A 25 -19.95 -9.93 -12.29
N PRO A 26 -20.34 -11.09 -11.73
CA PRO A 26 -21.34 -11.13 -10.68
C PRO A 26 -20.88 -10.32 -9.46
N ALA A 27 -21.84 -9.93 -8.61
CA ALA A 27 -21.53 -9.28 -7.35
C ALA A 27 -20.53 -10.10 -6.53
N LEU A 28 -19.63 -9.40 -5.84
CA LEU A 28 -18.65 -10.04 -4.96
C LEU A 28 -19.38 -10.81 -3.85
N ALA A 29 -18.85 -11.98 -3.47
CA ALA A 29 -19.37 -12.76 -2.36
C ALA A 29 -19.39 -11.93 -1.06
N THR A 30 -20.34 -12.21 -0.18
CA THR A 30 -20.48 -11.55 1.13
C THR A 30 -19.15 -11.55 1.88
N GLY A 31 -18.71 -10.37 2.33
CA GLY A 31 -17.44 -10.19 3.03
C GLY A 31 -16.22 -9.94 2.13
N ARG A 32 -16.36 -10.04 0.81
CA ARG A 32 -15.32 -9.59 -0.13
C ARG A 32 -15.57 -8.15 -0.57
N LYS A 33 -14.49 -7.37 -0.62
CA LYS A 33 -14.50 -5.98 -1.10
C LYS A 33 -13.39 -5.81 -2.11
N LEU A 34 -13.68 -5.11 -3.21
CA LEU A 34 -12.67 -4.62 -4.13
C LEU A 34 -12.36 -3.18 -3.75
N LEU A 35 -11.08 -2.87 -3.58
CA LEU A 35 -10.59 -1.56 -3.17
C LEU A 35 -9.62 -1.05 -4.22
N ILE A 36 -9.80 0.21 -4.62
CA ILE A 36 -8.85 0.93 -5.48
C ILE A 36 -8.08 1.88 -4.59
N MET A 37 -6.76 1.78 -4.61
CA MET A 37 -5.87 2.62 -3.81
C MET A 37 -5.04 3.49 -4.74
N GLN A 38 -5.19 4.79 -4.62
CA GLN A 38 -4.44 5.77 -5.40
C GLN A 38 -3.38 6.42 -4.52
N HIS A 39 -2.15 6.48 -5.02
CA HIS A 39 -1.03 7.14 -4.36
C HIS A 39 -0.69 8.45 -5.10
N PRO A 40 -1.30 9.59 -4.73
CA PRO A 40 -1.11 10.85 -5.48
C PRO A 40 0.35 11.35 -5.43
N ASN A 41 1.10 10.95 -4.40
CA ASN A 41 2.50 11.33 -4.21
C ASN A 41 3.48 10.43 -4.99
N GLN A 42 3.00 9.43 -5.73
CA GLN A 42 3.83 8.64 -6.62
C GLN A 42 3.58 9.10 -8.06
N GLN A 43 4.64 9.62 -8.69
CA GLN A 43 4.62 10.03 -10.10
C GLN A 43 5.58 9.16 -10.90
N GLY A 44 5.22 8.85 -12.14
CA GLY A 44 6.02 8.06 -13.07
C GLY A 44 5.53 6.62 -13.26
N PRO A 45 6.10 5.90 -14.24
CA PRO A 45 5.79 4.50 -14.46
C PRO A 45 6.06 3.69 -13.19
N ILE A 46 5.16 2.76 -12.87
CA ILE A 46 5.33 1.81 -11.76
C ILE A 46 6.51 0.91 -12.12
N ASN A 47 7.72 1.31 -11.74
CA ASN A 47 8.97 0.62 -12.09
C ASN A 47 9.21 -0.64 -11.24
N TYR A 48 8.35 -0.90 -10.26
CA TYR A 48 8.47 -2.07 -9.40
C TYR A 48 7.31 -3.04 -9.68
N PRO A 49 7.60 -4.26 -10.13
CA PRO A 49 6.56 -5.28 -10.24
C PRO A 49 6.01 -5.51 -8.83
N TYR A 50 4.75 -5.11 -8.64
CA TYR A 50 3.90 -5.30 -7.48
C TYR A 50 4.66 -5.70 -6.21
N ALA A 51 5.07 -4.72 -5.39
CA ALA A 51 5.45 -5.02 -4.02
C ALA A 51 4.27 -5.77 -3.39
N GLN A 52 4.45 -7.06 -3.11
CA GLN A 52 3.42 -7.87 -2.48
C GLN A 52 3.09 -7.19 -1.16
N ILE A 53 1.87 -6.67 -1.06
CA ILE A 53 1.37 -6.05 0.16
C ILE A 53 1.55 -7.07 1.28
N SER A 54 2.37 -6.74 2.28
CA SER A 54 2.70 -7.67 3.37
C SER A 54 1.60 -7.73 4.42
N GLY A 55 0.75 -6.71 4.47
CA GLY A 55 -0.38 -6.64 5.39
C GLY A 55 -1.34 -5.50 5.05
N MET A 56 -2.61 -5.67 5.40
CA MET A 56 -3.64 -4.65 5.25
C MET A 56 -4.52 -4.63 6.50
N ARG A 57 -4.86 -3.43 6.97
CA ARG A 57 -5.77 -3.21 8.11
C ARG A 57 -6.85 -2.24 7.71
N ILE A 58 -8.11 -2.58 8.02
CA ILE A 58 -9.27 -1.74 7.75
C ILE A 58 -9.93 -1.39 9.08
N LYS A 59 -10.04 -0.09 9.37
CA LYS A 59 -10.75 0.44 10.54
C LYS A 59 -12.17 0.78 10.13
N ASN A 60 -13.07 -0.20 10.24
CA ASN A 60 -14.45 -0.11 9.75
C ASN A 60 -15.21 1.13 10.22
N ARG A 61 -15.01 1.56 11.48
CA ARG A 61 -15.73 2.72 12.04
C ARG A 61 -15.30 4.06 11.43
N SER A 62 -14.03 4.20 11.08
CA SER A 62 -13.47 5.48 10.59
C SER A 62 -13.23 5.49 9.08
N GLY A 63 -13.45 4.38 8.39
CA GLY A 63 -13.11 4.22 6.97
C GLY A 63 -11.60 4.27 6.69
N MET A 64 -10.75 4.20 7.72
CA MET A 64 -9.29 4.28 7.52
C MET A 64 -8.75 2.94 7.08
N ILE A 65 -7.87 2.95 6.08
CA ILE A 65 -7.17 1.78 5.57
C ILE A 65 -5.67 2.01 5.77
N GLU A 66 -4.98 0.99 6.25
CA GLU A 66 -3.52 0.96 6.34
C GLU A 66 -3.00 -0.22 5.53
N VAL A 67 -1.94 0.01 4.76
CA VAL A 67 -1.32 -0.98 3.89
C VAL A 67 0.17 -1.02 4.16
N ASP A 68 0.69 -2.18 4.48
CA ASP A 68 2.11 -2.41 4.66
C ASP A 68 2.73 -2.82 3.33
N VAL A 69 3.66 -1.99 2.84
CA VAL A 69 4.36 -2.17 1.57
C VAL A 69 5.83 -2.48 1.87
N PRO A 70 6.38 -3.60 1.38
CA PRO A 70 7.80 -3.90 1.51
C PRO A 70 8.68 -2.84 0.85
N ILE A 71 9.81 -2.53 1.50
CA ILE A 71 10.88 -1.69 0.98
C ILE A 71 12.06 -2.62 0.68
N SER A 72 12.56 -2.59 -0.55
CA SER A 72 13.77 -3.31 -0.91
C SER A 72 15.00 -2.57 -0.36
N HIS A 73 15.79 -3.25 0.45
CA HIS A 73 17.09 -2.76 0.93
C HIS A 73 18.26 -3.26 0.07
N ALA A 74 17.98 -4.00 -1.00
CA ALA A 74 18.97 -4.51 -1.95
C ALA A 74 19.29 -3.51 -3.07
N LEU A 75 18.47 -2.48 -3.23
CA LEU A 75 18.62 -1.46 -4.27
C LEU A 75 19.56 -0.34 -3.82
N ALA A 76 20.18 0.32 -4.80
CA ALA A 76 21.14 1.40 -4.54
C ALA A 76 20.49 2.69 -4.00
N ASP A 77 19.17 2.82 -4.07
CA ASP A 77 18.39 3.95 -3.55
C ASP A 77 18.03 3.82 -2.07
N TYR A 78 18.37 2.69 -1.44
CA TYR A 78 18.15 2.48 -0.01
C TYR A 78 19.32 3.03 0.83
N ASP A 79 19.02 4.02 1.67
CA ASP A 79 19.94 4.56 2.66
C ASP A 79 20.10 3.59 3.84
N ARG A 80 21.25 2.90 3.88
CA ARG A 80 21.56 1.87 4.87
C ARG A 80 21.59 2.43 6.29
N ASP A 81 22.20 3.59 6.49
CA ASP A 81 22.36 4.21 7.81
C ASP A 81 20.99 4.59 8.39
N LYS A 82 20.13 5.24 7.60
CA LYS A 82 18.75 5.54 8.00
C LYS A 82 17.95 4.26 8.23
N GLY A 83 18.13 3.27 7.37
CA GLY A 83 17.49 1.97 7.46
C GLY A 83 17.76 1.25 8.76
N GLN A 84 19.03 1.19 9.19
CA GLN A 84 19.44 0.61 10.47
C GLN A 84 18.91 1.40 11.66
N ARG A 85 19.00 2.73 11.62
CA ARG A 85 18.53 3.59 12.72
C ARG A 85 17.04 3.43 12.97
N TRP A 86 16.23 3.47 11.91
CA TRP A 86 14.78 3.31 12.03
C TRP A 86 14.37 1.87 12.31
N GLY A 87 15.00 0.89 11.65
CA GLY A 87 14.75 -0.53 11.89
C GLY A 87 15.07 -0.96 13.33
N GLY A 88 16.25 -0.56 13.83
CA GLY A 88 16.66 -0.80 15.20
C GLY A 88 15.73 -0.13 16.22
N ALA A 89 15.27 1.09 15.94
CA ALA A 89 14.36 1.81 16.83
C ALA A 89 12.99 1.12 16.91
N LEU A 90 12.49 0.61 15.78
CA LEU A 90 11.28 -0.19 15.72
C LEU A 90 11.43 -1.51 16.48
N ALA A 91 12.51 -2.25 16.25
CA ALA A 91 12.77 -3.52 16.93
C ALA A 91 12.83 -3.33 18.46
N LYS A 92 13.52 -2.28 18.92
CA LYS A 92 13.57 -1.91 20.35
C LYS A 92 12.20 -1.52 20.89
N SER A 93 11.42 -0.74 20.13
CA SER A 93 10.07 -0.36 20.54
C SER A 93 9.15 -1.57 20.68
N LEU A 94 9.22 -2.51 19.73
CA LEU A 94 8.44 -3.75 19.75
C LEU A 94 8.81 -4.62 20.97
N ALA A 95 10.11 -4.78 21.24
CA ALA A 95 10.62 -5.50 22.40
C ALA A 95 10.19 -4.83 23.72
N ALA A 96 10.31 -3.50 23.81
CA ALA A 96 9.94 -2.75 25.01
C ALA A 96 8.45 -2.84 25.36
N LYS A 97 7.58 -3.10 24.38
CA LYS A 97 6.13 -3.25 24.60
C LYS A 97 5.65 -4.71 24.56
N ASN A 98 6.54 -5.70 24.68
CA ASN A 98 6.20 -7.13 24.63
C ASN A 98 5.32 -7.50 23.41
N GLY A 99 5.58 -6.91 22.24
CA GLY A 99 4.79 -7.16 21.03
C GLY A 99 3.51 -6.33 20.88
N GLY A 100 3.16 -5.47 21.85
CA GLY A 100 1.94 -4.64 21.85
C GLY A 100 2.03 -3.34 21.03
N THR A 101 3.02 -3.14 20.17
CA THR A 101 3.09 -1.97 19.29
C THR A 101 2.21 -2.17 18.06
N HIS A 102 1.39 -1.18 17.71
CA HIS A 102 0.58 -1.15 16.48
C HIS A 102 1.43 -0.88 15.20
N GLY A 103 2.69 -1.32 15.16
CA GLY A 103 3.63 -1.11 14.05
C GLY A 103 3.94 0.38 13.79
N LEU A 104 4.43 0.67 12.58
CA LEU A 104 4.75 2.03 12.12
C LEU A 104 3.54 2.96 12.13
N ALA A 105 2.33 2.45 11.82
CA ALA A 105 1.13 3.27 11.65
C ALA A 105 0.36 3.56 12.93
N GLY A 106 0.44 2.73 13.97
CA GLY A 106 -0.21 3.06 15.24
C GLY A 106 0.64 3.92 16.17
N GLY A 107 1.79 4.40 15.70
CA GLY A 107 2.67 5.30 16.42
C GLY A 107 3.27 4.69 17.69
N PHE A 108 4.22 5.40 18.27
CA PHE A 108 4.68 5.14 19.63
C PHE A 108 3.53 5.50 20.57
N GLY A 109 2.61 4.56 20.80
CA GLY A 109 1.31 4.76 21.45
C GLY A 109 1.20 5.87 22.50
N VAL A 110 0.09 6.61 22.43
CA VAL A 110 -0.35 7.60 23.42
C VAL A 110 -0.53 6.88 24.77
N GLY A 111 0.46 7.06 25.61
CA GLY A 111 0.72 6.26 26.79
C GLY A 111 2.20 6.40 27.05
N VAL A 112 2.59 7.63 27.38
CA VAL A 112 3.96 7.98 27.75
C VAL A 112 4.33 7.07 28.91
N SER A 113 4.99 5.95 28.62
CA SER A 113 5.88 5.40 29.63
C SER A 113 6.86 6.51 29.89
N THR A 114 6.83 7.06 31.09
CA THR A 114 7.78 8.05 31.59
C THR A 114 9.15 7.39 31.68
N MET A 115 9.74 7.06 30.53
CA MET A 115 11.14 6.74 30.45
C MET A 115 11.87 8.05 30.72
N ARG A 116 12.33 8.18 31.98
CA ARG A 116 13.32 9.18 32.39
C ARG A 116 14.39 9.26 31.30
N PRO A 117 14.89 10.46 30.92
CA PRO A 117 16.00 10.57 29.99
C PRO A 117 17.18 9.81 30.60
N SER A 118 17.46 8.64 30.04
CA SER A 118 18.38 7.66 30.61
C SER A 118 19.46 7.37 29.59
N LYS A 119 20.69 7.23 30.08
CA LYS A 119 21.91 6.65 29.47
C LYS A 119 21.67 5.61 28.35
N ARG A 120 20.54 4.90 28.39
CA ARG A 120 20.04 3.93 27.39
C ARG A 120 19.76 4.50 25.99
N ARG A 121 19.63 5.82 25.82
CA ARG A 121 19.55 6.44 24.48
C ARG A 121 20.92 6.46 23.82
N ASP A 122 21.94 6.97 24.51
CA ASP A 122 23.32 7.00 24.03
C ASP A 122 23.90 5.59 23.85
N GLU A 123 23.47 4.63 24.67
CA GLU A 123 23.84 3.22 24.50
C GLU A 123 23.24 2.62 23.22
N PHE A 124 22.01 2.97 22.88
CA PHE A 124 21.36 2.48 21.67
C PHE A 124 21.91 3.11 20.39
N GLU A 125 22.19 4.41 20.41
CA GLU A 125 22.85 5.08 19.29
C GLU A 125 24.25 4.48 19.07
N ARG A 126 25.01 4.19 20.14
CA ARG A 126 26.27 3.45 20.06
C ARG A 126 26.11 2.02 19.54
N ASP A 127 25.12 1.28 20.02
CA ASP A 127 24.88 -0.10 19.58
C ASP A 127 24.54 -0.19 18.09
N ILE A 128 23.80 0.80 17.54
CA ILE A 128 23.53 0.87 16.10
C ILE A 128 24.79 1.26 15.34
N ASP A 129 25.50 2.30 15.78
CA ASP A 129 26.68 2.79 15.08
C ASP A 129 27.85 1.76 15.10
N MET A 130 27.88 0.84 16.07
CA MET A 130 28.84 -0.27 16.14
C MET A 130 28.41 -1.53 15.38
N MET A 131 27.15 -1.62 14.91
CA MET A 131 26.62 -2.81 14.25
C MET A 131 26.87 -2.79 12.75
N ASP A 132 27.49 -3.85 12.23
CA ASP A 132 27.68 -3.99 10.79
C ASP A 132 26.34 -4.15 10.04
N TRP A 133 26.29 -3.69 8.80
CA TRP A 133 25.11 -3.79 7.94
C TRP A 133 24.65 -5.23 7.77
N SER A 134 25.57 -6.16 7.54
CA SER A 134 25.21 -7.57 7.35
C SER A 134 24.56 -8.15 8.62
N GLU A 135 25.06 -7.77 9.79
CA GLU A 135 24.49 -8.19 11.07
C GLU A 135 23.13 -7.54 11.33
N ALA A 136 22.97 -6.26 11.01
CA ALA A 136 21.71 -5.56 11.17
C ALA A 136 20.60 -6.17 10.30
N VAL A 137 20.91 -6.53 9.05
CA VAL A 137 19.99 -7.25 8.16
C VAL A 137 19.66 -8.62 8.73
N ARG A 138 20.67 -9.38 9.19
CA ARG A 138 20.47 -10.73 9.79
C ARG A 138 19.60 -10.70 11.04
N GLN A 139 19.73 -9.65 11.86
CA GLN A 139 18.95 -9.45 13.08
C GLN A 139 17.60 -8.75 12.86
N ASP A 140 17.23 -8.47 11.61
CA ASP A 140 16.01 -7.74 11.27
C ASP A 140 15.90 -6.35 11.94
N LYS A 141 17.05 -5.70 12.12
CA LYS A 141 17.19 -4.34 12.65
C LYS A 141 17.25 -3.29 11.55
N VAL A 142 16.70 -3.60 10.37
CA VAL A 142 16.63 -2.71 9.21
C VAL A 142 15.18 -2.40 8.85
N LEU A 143 14.90 -1.17 8.43
CA LEU A 143 13.56 -0.78 8.01
C LEU A 143 13.21 -1.44 6.66
N ARG A 144 12.37 -2.47 6.69
CA ARG A 144 11.97 -3.24 5.50
C ARG A 144 10.53 -3.01 5.04
N THR A 145 9.75 -2.19 5.76
CA THR A 145 8.31 -2.02 5.50
C THR A 145 7.94 -0.56 5.69
N LYS A 146 7.13 -0.04 4.76
CA LYS A 146 6.46 1.26 4.86
C LYS A 146 4.97 1.03 5.03
N THR A 147 4.36 1.62 6.04
CA THR A 147 2.90 1.64 6.13
C THR A 147 2.33 2.88 5.46
N LEU A 148 1.39 2.69 4.55
CA LEU A 148 0.64 3.73 3.86
C LEU A 148 -0.77 3.81 4.46
N GLY A 149 -1.20 5.02 4.83
CA GLY A 149 -2.55 5.30 5.29
C GLY A 149 -3.40 5.89 4.17
N GLY A 150 -4.66 5.49 4.11
CA GLY A 150 -5.68 6.05 3.24
C GLY A 150 -7.02 6.13 3.96
N GLN A 151 -7.93 6.93 3.42
CA GLN A 151 -9.28 7.09 3.93
C GLN A 151 -10.26 6.73 2.82
N LEU A 152 -11.25 5.90 3.15
CA LEU A 152 -12.39 5.64 2.28
C LEU A 152 -13.28 6.88 2.19
N PRO A 153 -13.87 7.16 1.01
CA PRO A 153 -14.92 8.17 0.90
C PRO A 153 -16.08 7.85 1.85
N PRO A 154 -16.78 8.87 2.38
CA PRO A 154 -17.98 8.66 3.18
C PRO A 154 -19.06 7.94 2.39
N GLU A 155 -19.94 7.20 3.08
CA GLU A 155 -20.93 6.34 2.41
C GLU A 155 -21.87 7.11 1.45
N SER A 156 -22.16 8.37 1.75
CA SER A 156 -22.94 9.29 0.90
C SER A 156 -22.33 9.55 -0.48
N GLU A 157 -21.03 9.31 -0.65
CA GLU A 157 -20.29 9.49 -1.91
C GLU A 157 -19.97 8.14 -2.59
N THR A 158 -20.37 7.01 -1.98
CA THR A 158 -20.05 5.66 -2.47
C THR A 158 -21.16 4.98 -3.27
N GLU A 159 -22.26 5.67 -3.59
CA GLU A 159 -23.14 5.19 -4.65
C GLU A 159 -22.29 4.96 -5.92
N CYS A 160 -22.40 3.77 -6.54
CA CYS A 160 -21.48 3.27 -7.56
C CYS A 160 -21.20 4.25 -8.72
N GLN A 161 -20.20 5.12 -8.56
CA GLN A 161 -19.76 6.04 -9.61
C GLN A 161 -18.71 5.40 -10.53
N TRP A 162 -18.07 4.31 -10.10
CA TRP A 162 -16.87 3.77 -10.75
C TRP A 162 -16.94 2.26 -10.96
N MET A 163 -16.49 1.80 -12.14
CA MET A 163 -16.32 0.38 -12.47
C MET A 163 -14.88 0.12 -12.90
N VAL A 164 -14.34 -1.04 -12.50
CA VAL A 164 -13.01 -1.48 -12.94
C VAL A 164 -13.17 -2.46 -14.09
N GLY A 165 -12.73 -2.06 -15.28
CA GLY A 165 -12.69 -2.89 -16.47
C GLY A 165 -11.29 -3.41 -16.76
N VAL A 166 -11.19 -4.67 -17.21
CA VAL A 166 -9.97 -5.22 -17.79
C VAL A 166 -10.16 -5.29 -19.30
N PHE A 167 -9.35 -4.55 -20.04
CA PHE A 167 -9.35 -4.62 -21.50
C PHE A 167 -8.39 -5.72 -21.96
N LYS A 168 -8.93 -6.71 -22.67
CA LYS A 168 -8.13 -7.69 -23.39
C LYS A 168 -8.34 -7.40 -24.88
N GLY A 169 -7.32 -6.83 -25.52
CA GLY A 169 -7.31 -6.67 -26.97
C GLY A 169 -7.42 -8.01 -27.68
N ARG A 170 -7.77 -7.97 -28.98
CA ARG A 170 -7.57 -9.12 -29.86
C ARG A 170 -6.09 -9.30 -30.18
#